data_AF-A0A0F8YC19-F1
#
_entry.id   AF-A0A0F8YC19-F1
#
_cell.length_a   1.000
_cell.length_b   1.000
_cell.length_c   1.000
_cell.angle_alpha   90.00
_cell.angle_beta   90.00
_cell.angle_gamma   90.00
#
_symmetry.space_group_name_H-M   'P 1'
#
loop_
_entity.id
_entity.type
_entity.pdbx_description
1 polymer ?
#
loop_
_entity_poly.entity_id
_entity_poly.type
_entity_poly.pdbx_seq_one_letter_code
_entity_poly.pdbx_strand_id
1 'polypeptide(L)' 'MLSIQLIRENPDEVRRGLARRGADDIPLDDILALDTERRRNLQEVETLRSERNS' A
#
# COMPACT_ATOMS: atom_id res chain seq x y z
N MET A 1 12.51 -7.26 -3.62
CA MET A 1 11.22 -6.54 -3.78
C MET A 1 11.18 -5.42 -2.75
N LEU A 2 10.69 -4.24 -3.11
CA LEU A 2 10.49 -3.13 -2.17
C LEU A 2 9.31 -3.47 -1.24
N SER A 3 9.47 -3.32 0.07
CA SER A 3 8.40 -3.62 1.02
C SER A 3 7.32 -2.54 0.97
N ILE A 4 6.05 -2.92 0.81
CA ILE A 4 4.92 -1.99 0.90
C ILE A 4 4.84 -1.33 2.29
N GLN A 5 5.31 -2.01 3.34
CA GLN A 5 5.35 -1.45 4.68
C GLN A 5 6.28 -0.23 4.76
N LEU A 6 7.46 -0.31 4.11
CA LEU A 6 8.40 0.80 4.05
C LEU A 6 7.81 2.02 3.33
N ILE A 7 7.05 1.79 2.26
CA ILE A 7 6.38 2.86 1.50
C ILE A 7 5.32 3.56 2.35
N ARG A 8 4.63 2.83 3.23
CA ARG A 8 3.60 3.39 4.13
C ARG A 8 4.19 4.16 5.30
N GLU A 9 5.25 3.63 5.90
CA GLU A 9 5.87 4.25 7.08
C GLU A 9 6.70 5.47 6.69
N ASN A 10 7.39 5.41 5.54
CA ASN A 10 8.33 6.45 5.12
C ASN A 10 8.15 6.85 3.64
N PRO A 11 6.97 7.33 3.22
CA PRO A 11 6.69 7.65 1.82
C PRO A 11 7.63 8.73 1.26
N ASP A 12 7.95 9.75 2.05
CA ASP A 12 8.85 10.83 1.63
C ASP A 12 10.30 10.37 1.44
N GLU A 13 10.76 9.46 2.29
CA GLU A 13 12.10 8.88 2.17
C GLU A 13 12.20 8.02 0.92
N VAL A 14 11.17 7.21 0.65
CA VAL A 14 11.08 6.43 -0.58
C VAL A 14 11.04 7.35 -1.80
N ARG A 15 10.24 8.43 -1.79
CA ARG A 15 10.18 9.41 -2.87
C ARG A 15 11.55 10.04 -3.17
N ARG A 16 12.30 10.44 -2.13
CA ARG A 16 13.67 10.95 -2.28
C ARG A 16 14.64 9.89 -2.81
N GLY A 17 14.52 8.65 -2.35
CA GLY A 17 15.34 7.53 -2.80
C GLY A 17 15.10 7.19 -4.28
N LEU A 18 13.84 7.27 -4.73
CA LEU A 18 13.44 7.09 -6.12
C LEU A 18 13.96 8.23 -7.01
N ALA A 19 13.81 9.49 -6.57
CA ALA A 19 14.34 10.64 -7.29
C ALA A 19 15.87 10.58 -7.48
N ARG A 20 16.62 10.16 -6.44
CA ARG A 20 18.08 9.95 -6.54
C ARG A 20 18.49 8.89 -7.56
N ARG A 21 17.57 7.98 -7.90
CA ARG A 21 17.77 6.90 -8.87
C ARG A 21 17.24 7.25 -10.26
N GLY A 22 16.71 8.47 -10.47
CA GLY A 22 16.08 8.89 -11.72
C GLY A 22 14.75 8.18 -11.99
N ALA A 23 14.05 7.75 -10.93
CA ALA A 23 12.78 7.05 -10.99
C ALA A 23 11.65 7.89 -10.34
N ASP A 24 11.64 9.18 -10.65
CA ASP A 24 10.76 10.21 -10.11
C ASP A 24 9.33 10.18 -10.67
N ASP A 25 9.08 9.42 -11.75
CA ASP A 25 7.74 9.27 -12.33
C ASP A 25 6.83 8.25 -11.63
N ILE A 26 7.38 7.49 -10.66
CA ILE A 26 6.63 6.39 -10.05
C ILE A 26 5.46 6.94 -9.24
N PRO A 27 4.22 6.50 -9.52
CA PRO A 27 3.02 7.02 -8.87
C PRO A 27 2.86 6.42 -7.46
N LEU A 28 3.63 6.93 -6.50
CA LEU A 28 3.65 6.42 -5.13
C LEU A 28 2.29 6.59 -4.43
N ASP A 29 1.60 7.68 -4.74
CA ASP A 29 0.29 8.01 -4.15
C ASP A 29 -0.79 7.03 -4.64
N ASP A 30 -0.75 6.64 -5.92
CA ASP A 30 -1.66 5.62 -6.47
C ASP A 30 -1.39 4.24 -5.84
N ILE A 31 -0.13 3.89 -5.61
CA ILE A 31 0.25 2.65 -4.92
C ILE A 31 -0.31 2.63 -3.50
N LEU A 32 -0.24 3.76 -2.77
CA LEU A 32 -0.79 3.89 -1.42
C LEU A 32 -2.33 3.85 -1.41
N ALA A 33 -2.98 4.42 -2.43
CA ALA A 33 -4.43 4.34 -2.61
C ALA A 33 -4.88 2.88 -2.82
N LEU A 34 -4.20 2.15 -3.70
CA LEU A 34 -4.47 0.72 -3.94
C LEU A 34 -4.22 -0.15 -2.71
N ASP A 35 -3.17 0.12 -1.91
CA ASP A 35 -2.96 -0.60 -0.64
C ASP A 35 -4.10 -0.36 0.34
N THR A 36 -4.62 0.88 0.37
CA THR A 36 -5.75 1.24 1.23
C THR A 36 -7.02 0.49 0.83
N GLU A 37 -7.33 0.43 -0.47
CA GLU A 37 -8.46 -0.35 -0.97
C GLU A 37 -8.30 -1.85 -0.68
N ARG A 38 -7.10 -2.39 -0.91
CA ARG A 38 -6.79 -3.79 -0.60
C ARG A 38 -7.05 -4.12 0.88
N ARG A 39 -6.62 -3.26 1.80
CA ARG A 39 -6.85 -3.46 3.24
C ARG A 39 -8.33 -3.42 3.60
N ARG A 40 -9.09 -2.50 2.99
CA ARG A 40 -10.56 -2.44 3.13
C ARG A 40 -11.20 -3.75 2.68
N ASN A 41 -10.83 -4.24 1.49
CA ASN A 41 -11.37 -5.49 0.94
C ASN A 41 -11.00 -6.71 1.79
N LEU A 42 -9.78 -6.76 2.33
CA LEU A 42 -9.37 -7.83 3.23
C LEU A 42 -10.20 -7.84 4.51
N GLN A 43 -10.42 -6.67 5.11
CA GLN A 43 -11.26 -6.56 6.30
C GLN A 43 -12.70 -7.01 6.01
N GLU A 44 -13.27 -6.58 4.87
CA GLU A 44 -14.61 -6.97 4.43
C GLU A 44 -14.72 -8.50 4.23
N VAL A 45 -13.72 -9.12 3.60
CA VAL A 45 -13.67 -10.58 3.43
C VAL A 45 -13.64 -11.31 4.78
N GLU A 46 -12.84 -10.82 5.74
CA GLU A 46 -12.78 -11.44 7.07
C GLU A 46 -14.10 -11.27 7.84
N THR A 47 -14.75 -10.12 7.73
CA THR A 47 -16.10 -9.90 8.28
C THR A 47 -17.12 -10.88 7.68
N LEU A 48 -17.19 -10.97 6.35
CA LEU A 48 -18.11 -11.89 5.67
C LEU A 48 -17.84 -13.37 6.00
N ARG A 49 -16.57 -13.74 6.21
CA ARG A 49 -16.19 -15.09 6.67
C ARG A 49 -16.67 -15.34 8.09
N SER A 50 -16.53 -14.35 8.98
CA SER A 50 -17.02 -14.43 10.35
C SER A 50 -18.54 -14.60 10.39
N GLU A 51 -19.28 -13.81 9.60
CA GLU A 51 -20.75 -13.89 9.48
C GLU A 51 -21.24 -15.23 8.90
N ARG A 52 -20.49 -15.82 7.97
CA ARG A 52 -20.85 -17.15 7.42
C ARG A 52 -20.69 -18.28 8.45
N ASN A 53 -19.69 -18.16 9.31
CA ASN A 53 -19.29 -19.23 10.23
C ASN A 53 -20.02 -19.16 11.59
N SER A 54 -20.71 -18.06 11.88
CA SER A 54 -21.63 -17.92 13.02
C SER A 54 -22.98 -18.57 12.73
#